data_AF-A0A496L121-F1
#
_entry.id   AF-A0A496L121-F1
#
_cell.length_a   1.000
_cell.length_b   1.000
_cell.length_c   1.000
_cell.angle_alpha   90.00
_cell.angle_beta   90.00
_cell.angle_gamma   90.00
#
_symmetry.space_group_name_H-M   'P 1'
#
loop_
_entity.id
_entity.type
_entity.pdbx_description
1 polymer ?
#
loop_
_entity_poly.entity_id
_entity_poly.type
_entity_poly.pdbx_seq_one_letter_code
_entity_poly.pdbx_strand_id
1 'polypeptide(L)' 'MEQTIGFLERFPYLTALITFIIGLITMPFVLNFAKSRNMVVRPNKRTSHTGSVPNIGGLNIFASLILIFII' A
#
# COMPACT_ATOMS: atom_id res chain seq x y z
N MET A 1 13.66 -8.38 16.41
CA MET A 1 13.87 -7.01 15.91
C MET A 1 15.28 -6.81 15.37
N GLU A 2 16.36 -7.04 16.14
CA GLU A 2 17.73 -6.91 15.58
C GLU A 2 18.02 -7.86 14.40
N GLN A 3 17.63 -9.13 14.51
CA GLN A 3 17.79 -10.09 13.40
C GLN A 3 16.95 -9.72 12.18
N THR A 4 15.73 -9.22 12.41
CA THR A 4 14.83 -8.75 11.35
C THR A 4 15.45 -7.57 10.62
N ILE A 5 15.87 -6.53 11.37
CA ILE A 5 16.53 -5.34 10.81
C ILE A 5 17.79 -5.73 10.03
N GLY A 6 18.62 -6.63 10.57
CA GLY A 6 19.82 -7.12 9.88
C GLY A 6 19.50 -7.84 8.55
N PHE A 7 18.37 -8.56 8.47
CA PHE A 7 17.90 -9.15 7.22
C PHE A 7 17.47 -8.07 6.21
N LEU A 8 16.72 -7.05 6.66
CA LEU A 8 16.24 -5.96 5.82
C LEU A 8 17.40 -5.17 5.20
N GLU A 9 18.41 -4.87 6.00
CA GLU A 9 19.63 -4.17 5.55
C GLU A 9 20.46 -5.02 4.59
N ARG A 10 20.54 -6.34 4.83
CA ARG A 10 21.33 -7.24 4.00
C ARG A 10 20.70 -7.52 2.63
N PHE A 11 19.37 -7.49 2.54
CA PHE A 11 18.63 -7.79 1.31
C PHE A 11 17.56 -6.72 1.00
N PRO A 12 17.96 -5.46 0.70
CA PRO A 12 17.01 -4.35 0.55
C PRO A 12 16.05 -4.54 -0.64
N TYR A 13 16.52 -5.12 -1.75
CA TYR A 13 15.67 -5.38 -2.91
C TYR A 13 14.64 -6.48 -2.68
N LEU A 14 15.02 -7.52 -1.91
CA LEU A 14 14.10 -8.59 -1.55
C LEU A 14 13.03 -8.07 -0.58
N THR A 15 13.43 -7.23 0.38
CA THR A 15 12.51 -6.52 1.28
C THR A 15 11.51 -5.67 0.50
N ALA A 16 11.99 -4.89 -0.48
CA ALA A 16 11.12 -4.07 -1.33
C ALA A 16 10.13 -4.93 -2.13
N LEU A 17 10.60 -6.06 -2.67
CA LEU A 17 9.74 -7.00 -3.40
C LEU A 17 8.66 -7.63 -2.50
N ILE A 18 9.02 -8.07 -1.30
CA ILE A 18 8.07 -8.64 -0.33
C ILE A 18 7.05 -7.58 0.08
N THR A 19 7.49 -6.38 0.42
CA THR A 19 6.61 -5.24 0.73
C THR A 19 5.61 -4.99 -0.39
N PHE A 20 6.09 -4.98 -1.63
CA PHE A 20 5.27 -4.73 -2.80
C PHE A 20 4.23 -5.84 -3.01
N ILE A 21 4.62 -7.11 -2.85
CA ILE A 21 3.70 -8.25 -2.95
C ILE A 21 2.62 -8.17 -1.87
N ILE A 22 2.98 -7.86 -0.62
CA ILE A 22 2.01 -7.65 0.46
C ILE A 22 1.04 -6.54 0.08
N GLY A 23 1.56 -5.40 -0.38
CA GLY A 23 0.76 -4.26 -0.83
C GLY A 23 -0.20 -4.60 -1.98
N LEU A 24 0.24 -5.42 -2.94
CA LEU A 24 -0.62 -5.90 -4.03
C LEU A 24 -1.75 -6.79 -3.51
N ILE A 25 -1.46 -7.70 -2.58
CA ILE A 25 -2.45 -8.60 -1.98
C ILE A 25 -3.48 -7.81 -1.15
N THR A 26 -3.05 -6.76 -0.44
CA THR A 26 -3.94 -5.94 0.39
C THR A 26 -4.72 -4.88 -0.41
N MET A 27 -4.27 -4.53 -1.62
CA MET A 27 -4.89 -3.48 -2.43
C MET A 27 -6.40 -3.68 -2.70
N PRO A 28 -6.91 -4.88 -3.05
CA PRO A 28 -8.35 -5.10 -3.23
C PRO A 28 -9.17 -4.78 -1.99
N PHE A 29 -8.66 -5.08 -0.80
CA PHE A 29 -9.31 -4.72 0.47
C PHE A 29 -9.36 -3.20 0.64
N VAL A 30 -8.26 -2.50 0.36
CA VAL A 30 -8.20 -1.04 0.43
C VAL A 30 -9.15 -0.39 -0.58
N LEU A 31 -9.27 -0.94 -1.79
CA LEU A 31 -10.23 -0.47 -2.80
C LEU A 31 -11.67 -0.61 -2.33
N ASN A 32 -12.03 -1.77 -1.77
CA ASN A 32 -13.38 -2.02 -1.27
C ASN A 32 -13.72 -1.13 -0.07
N PHE A 33 -12.78 -0.98 0.86
CA PHE A 33 -12.93 -0.09 2.01
C PHE A 33 -13.06 1.38 1.59
N ALA A 34 -12.23 1.84 0.66
CA ALA A 34 -12.29 3.21 0.16
C ALA A 34 -13.65 3.51 -0.50
N LYS A 35 -14.14 2.57 -1.32
CA LYS A 35 -15.43 2.71 -2.00
C LYS A 35 -16.60 2.68 -1.01
N SER A 36 -16.60 1.78 -0.03
CA SER A 36 -17.69 1.67 0.95
C SER A 36 -17.77 2.87 1.89
N ARG A 37 -16.66 3.56 2.14
CA ARG A 37 -16.58 4.76 2.98
C ARG A 37 -16.58 6.08 2.20
N ASN A 38 -16.78 6.05 0.89
CA ASN A 38 -16.71 7.23 0.01
C ASN A 38 -15.35 7.99 0.10
N MET A 39 -14.27 7.28 0.47
CA MET A 39 -12.89 7.79 0.52
C MET A 39 -12.26 7.72 -0.87
N VAL A 40 -12.95 8.30 -1.85
CA VAL A 40 -12.58 8.27 -3.27
C VAL A 40 -12.61 9.67 -3.85
N VAL A 41 -11.68 9.95 -4.74
CA VAL A 41 -11.69 11.17 -5.57
C VAL A 41 -12.48 10.85 -6.83
N ARG A 42 -13.47 11.69 -7.12
CA ARG A 42 -14.24 11.60 -8.36
C ARG A 42 -13.56 12.42 -9.47
N PRO A 43 -13.68 11.99 -10.74
CA PRO A 43 -13.17 12.77 -11.86
C PRO A 43 -13.71 14.20 -11.88
N ASN A 44 -12.85 15.16 -12.19
CA ASN A 44 -13.19 16.55 -12.40
C ASN A 44 -12.41 17.12 -13.61
N LYS A 45 -12.59 18.41 -13.91
CA LYS A 45 -11.95 19.08 -15.05
C LYS A 45 -10.41 19.16 -14.97
N ARG A 46 -9.79 18.71 -13.87
CA ARG A 46 -8.34 18.71 -13.61
C ARG A 46 -7.74 17.31 -13.50
N THR A 47 -8.55 16.24 -13.55
CA THR A 47 -8.07 14.86 -13.36
C THR A 47 -8.04 14.10 -14.68
N SER A 48 -7.00 13.30 -14.92
CA SER A 48 -6.86 12.46 -16.12
C SER A 48 -7.54 11.09 -16.05
N HIS A 49 -7.91 10.65 -14.84
CA HIS A 49 -8.59 9.37 -14.64
C HIS A 49 -10.10 9.48 -14.93
N THR A 50 -10.69 8.41 -15.45
CA THR A 50 -12.11 8.37 -15.85
C THR A 50 -13.03 7.75 -14.80
N GLY A 51 -12.49 7.15 -13.73
CA GLY A 51 -13.24 6.48 -12.66
C GLY A 51 -12.92 7.01 -11.27
N SER A 52 -13.68 6.60 -10.26
CA SER A 52 -13.39 6.99 -8.87
C SER A 52 -12.11 6.31 -8.37
N VAL A 53 -11.13 7.10 -7.93
CA VAL A 53 -9.83 6.61 -7.46
C VAL A 53 -9.77 6.70 -5.93
N PRO A 54 -9.34 5.65 -5.20
CA PRO A 54 -9.17 5.71 -3.74
C PRO A 54 -8.18 6.81 -3.34
N ASN A 55 -8.50 7.61 -2.31
CA ASN A 55 -7.56 8.60 -1.76
C ASN A 55 -6.64 8.01 -0.66
N ILE A 56 -6.87 6.77 -0.24
CA ILE A 56 -6.10 6.06 0.81
C ILE A 56 -5.06 5.07 0.26
N GLY A 57 -4.69 5.16 -1.03
CA GLY A 57 -3.70 4.26 -1.63
C GLY A 57 -2.33 4.32 -0.93
N GLY A 58 -1.90 5.51 -0.51
CA GLY A 58 -0.64 5.67 0.23
C GLY A 58 -0.63 4.97 1.59
N LEU A 59 -1.80 4.86 2.25
CA LEU A 59 -1.93 4.14 3.52
C LEU A 59 -1.68 2.64 3.34
N ASN A 60 -2.06 2.07 2.19
CA ASN A 60 -1.78 0.67 1.86
C ASN A 60 -0.26 0.42 1.84
N ILE A 61 0.48 1.22 1.09
CA ILE A 61 1.93 1.09 0.93
C ILE A 61 2.63 1.26 2.27
N PHE A 62 2.22 2.28 3.04
CA PHE A 62 2.80 2.55 4.36
C PHE A 62 2.53 1.41 5.35
N ALA A 63 1.31 0.88 5.39
CA ALA A 63 0.97 -0.25 6.25
C ALA A 63 1.75 -1.53 5.86
N SER A 64 1.93 -1.80 4.56
CA SER A 64 2.73 -2.93 4.10
C SER A 64 4.20 -2.83 4.52
N LEU A 65 4.77 -1.61 4.55
CA LEU A 65 6.12 -1.38 5.06
C LEU A 65 6.21 -1.63 6.56
N ILE A 66 5.27 -1.10 7.35
CA ILE A 66 5.25 -1.30 8.81
C ILE A 66 5.11 -2.77 9.18
N LEU A 67 4.26 -3.51 8.46
CA LEU A 67 3.99 -4.92 8.75
C LEU A 67 5.27 -5.77 8.75
N ILE A 68 6.22 -5.46 7.86
CA ILE A 68 7.52 -6.14 7.79
C ILE A 68 8.38 -5.96 9.05
N PHE A 69 8.20 -4.86 9.80
CA PHE A 69 8.91 -4.65 11.06
C PHE A 69 8.24 -5.32 12.26
N ILE A 70 6.98 -5.73 12.13
CA ILE A 70 6.19 -6.38 13.17
C ILE A 70 6.35 -7.91 13.11
N ILE A 71 6.47 -8.46 11.91
CA ILE A 71 6.72 -9.89 11.64
C ILE A 71 8.19 -10.22 11.91
#